data_AF-F7ADE2-F1
#
_entry.id   AF-F7ADE2-F1
#
_cell.length_a   1.000
_cell.length_b   1.000
_cell.length_c   1.000
_cell.angle_alpha   90.00
_cell.angle_beta   90.00
_cell.angle_gamma   90.00
#
_symmetry.space_group_name_H-M   'P 1'
#
loop_
_entity.id
_entity.type
_entity.pdbx_description
1 polymer ?
#
loop_
_entity_poly.entity_id
_entity_poly.type
_entity_poly.pdbx_seq_one_letter_code
_entity_poly.pdbx_strand_id
1 'polypeptide(L)'
;MNEHHCKSQPCEMVQPNRGPSGDSETLGEGSSLGKSAMLHLPSSQVSPEALQRFLEENQELRDALRQSNQMLRERYQEFVNFQANQKEEKEFLMRKFQEARTLVEKLKTEKLELKRQKEKALQESEKGQIPGETEREAWRILKEQLEDRLQHLEETSEGLQKEKQALLLENQELRTKTEIQPQRLPETESLQEASDRSVDSNDLLTKVQDVENENTVLKEELASLRGKMAHLAVREKQVERRAEQQLQALKRQVEQLTEDKGSVKAQVTSLLGELQESQSRLELSNKDKQVLEDRARTVTEKLKQLESENEQLHKQHSVQVDQLRMQTQNVEAALRMERQAASEEKRKLAQLQVAYHQLFQEYDNHIKKSQASSERSRGMDLQLEDLNQQLQQAEEALVAKQELIDKLKEEAEQHKTVMETIPVLKAQADIYKADFQAERQAREKLAERKELLQDQLEQLQREYSKLRADSKESTRIEDMRKRHVENPQAALPQPVHLVNHHLPFHPLPPGQRRSLPDQQPDFCCPKCLYQAPDIDTLQIHVMECIE
;
A
#
# COMPACT_ATOMS: atom_id res chain seq x y z
N MET A 1 -39.22 13.82 -2.82
CA MET A 1 -39.24 12.37 -2.51
C MET A 1 -37.99 11.80 -3.14
N ASN A 2 -37.04 11.28 -2.36
CA ASN A 2 -35.78 10.75 -2.89
C ASN A 2 -35.73 9.24 -2.66
N GLU A 3 -36.04 8.46 -3.70
CA GLU A 3 -35.91 7.01 -3.66
C GLU A 3 -34.44 6.61 -3.90
N HIS A 4 -33.68 6.44 -2.82
CA HIS A 4 -32.35 5.83 -2.88
C HIS A 4 -32.46 4.36 -3.31
N HIS A 5 -32.37 4.14 -4.62
CA HIS A 5 -32.28 2.82 -5.24
C HIS A 5 -30.98 2.12 -4.82
N CYS A 6 -31.03 1.41 -3.70
CA CYS A 6 -29.93 0.54 -3.25
C CYS A 6 -29.86 -0.67 -4.18
N LYS A 7 -28.98 -0.62 -5.18
CA LYS A 7 -28.70 -1.74 -6.09
C LYS A 7 -27.86 -2.79 -5.36
N SER A 8 -28.51 -3.80 -4.79
CA SER A 8 -27.85 -5.01 -4.28
C SER A 8 -27.14 -5.73 -5.42
N GLN A 9 -25.82 -5.54 -5.54
CA GLN A 9 -25.00 -6.27 -6.50
C GLN A 9 -24.80 -7.72 -5.99
N PRO A 10 -25.10 -8.75 -6.78
CA PRO A 10 -24.91 -10.13 -6.34
C PRO A 10 -23.42 -10.43 -6.18
N CYS A 11 -23.05 -11.12 -5.09
CA CYS A 11 -21.70 -11.61 -4.92
C CYS A 11 -21.46 -12.80 -5.86
N GLU A 12 -20.52 -12.68 -6.79
CA GLU A 12 -20.09 -13.81 -7.62
C GLU A 12 -19.37 -14.86 -6.75
N MET A 13 -20.10 -15.91 -6.39
CA MET A 13 -19.56 -17.10 -5.75
C MET A 13 -18.66 -17.86 -6.73
N VAL A 14 -17.36 -17.56 -6.72
CA VAL A 14 -16.35 -18.29 -7.51
C VAL A 14 -16.40 -19.77 -7.13
N GLN A 15 -16.90 -20.60 -8.05
CA GLN A 15 -16.97 -22.05 -7.83
C GLN A 15 -15.57 -22.67 -7.97
N PRO A 16 -15.18 -23.60 -7.07
CA PRO A 16 -14.03 -24.46 -7.35
C PRO A 16 -14.36 -25.35 -8.55
N ASN A 17 -13.50 -25.32 -9.56
CA ASN A 17 -13.81 -25.86 -10.89
C ASN A 17 -14.02 -27.38 -10.85
N ARG A 18 -15.22 -27.85 -11.23
CA ARG A 18 -15.60 -29.27 -11.20
C ARG A 18 -15.11 -29.95 -12.49
N GLY A 19 -13.87 -30.43 -12.48
CA GLY A 19 -13.27 -31.10 -13.64
C GLY A 19 -14.09 -32.29 -14.15
N PRO A 20 -14.32 -32.42 -15.47
CA PRO A 20 -14.96 -33.59 -16.07
C PRO A 20 -14.00 -34.79 -16.11
N SER A 21 -14.56 -35.99 -16.10
CA SER A 21 -13.82 -37.26 -16.20
C SER A 21 -13.93 -37.84 -17.61
N GLY A 22 -12.79 -38.26 -18.19
CA GLY A 22 -12.73 -38.89 -19.52
C GLY A 22 -12.85 -37.89 -20.69
N ASP A 23 -12.16 -38.04 -21.82
CA ASP A 23 -11.34 -39.16 -22.27
C ASP A 23 -10.06 -38.73 -23.02
N SER A 24 -9.22 -39.72 -23.29
CA SER A 24 -8.00 -39.74 -24.12
C SER A 24 -7.83 -38.63 -25.18
N GLU A 25 -6.68 -37.93 -25.18
CA GLU A 25 -5.65 -38.18 -26.22
C GLU A 25 -4.27 -37.53 -25.94
N THR A 26 -3.29 -38.00 -26.73
CA THR A 26 -1.83 -37.96 -26.65
C THR A 26 -1.08 -36.60 -26.62
N LEU A 27 0.10 -36.65 -25.97
CA LEU A 27 1.34 -35.87 -26.23
C LEU A 27 1.40 -34.36 -25.87
N GLY A 28 2.55 -33.95 -25.31
CA GLY A 28 2.92 -32.55 -25.05
C GLY A 28 3.83 -32.41 -23.82
N GLU A 29 5.14 -32.19 -24.03
CA GLU A 29 6.10 -32.03 -22.94
C GLU A 29 6.12 -30.61 -22.35
N GLY A 30 6.45 -30.51 -21.06
CA GLY A 30 7.23 -29.40 -20.53
C GLY A 30 6.50 -28.10 -20.16
N SER A 31 6.12 -27.98 -18.88
CA SER A 31 6.38 -26.73 -18.16
C SER A 31 6.63 -26.97 -16.68
N SER A 32 7.80 -26.53 -16.22
CA SER A 32 8.14 -26.48 -14.79
C SER A 32 7.63 -25.17 -14.21
N LEU A 33 6.81 -25.22 -13.16
CA LEU A 33 6.92 -24.41 -11.93
C LEU A 33 5.76 -24.74 -10.98
N GLY A 34 6.09 -25.26 -9.79
CA GLY A 34 5.07 -25.64 -8.81
C GLY A 34 5.58 -26.61 -7.74
N LYS A 35 6.69 -26.29 -7.07
CA LYS A 35 7.24 -27.13 -6.00
C LYS A 35 6.21 -27.26 -4.87
N SER A 36 5.61 -28.44 -4.72
CA SER A 36 4.80 -28.76 -3.55
C SER A 36 5.66 -28.61 -2.30
N ALA A 37 5.26 -27.72 -1.39
CA ALA A 37 5.93 -27.54 -0.11
C ALA A 37 5.59 -28.73 0.80
N MET A 38 6.27 -29.86 0.61
CA MET A 38 6.25 -30.94 1.59
C MET A 38 6.83 -30.42 2.91
N LEU A 39 5.95 -30.26 3.90
CA LEU A 39 6.35 -30.01 5.27
C LEU A 39 7.14 -31.22 5.76
N HIS A 40 8.45 -31.04 5.90
CA HIS A 40 9.40 -32.09 6.24
C HIS A 40 9.27 -32.42 7.73
N LEU A 41 8.37 -33.33 8.09
CA LEU A 41 8.32 -33.86 9.46
C LEU A 41 9.59 -34.70 9.75
N PRO A 42 10.13 -34.67 10.98
CA PRO A 42 11.26 -35.51 11.34
C PRO A 42 10.86 -36.98 11.41
N SER A 43 11.50 -37.83 10.61
CA SER A 43 11.28 -39.29 10.64
C SER A 43 11.91 -39.93 11.88
N SER A 44 11.25 -39.83 13.03
CA SER A 44 11.55 -40.64 14.21
C SER A 44 10.28 -40.93 15.02
N GLN A 45 9.94 -42.22 15.14
CA GLN A 45 8.90 -42.75 16.04
C GLN A 45 7.48 -42.18 15.90
N VAL A 46 6.84 -42.43 14.76
CA VAL A 46 5.37 -42.53 14.68
C VAL A 46 5.03 -44.00 14.41
N SER A 47 4.21 -44.63 15.24
CA SER A 47 3.76 -46.01 14.98
C SER A 47 2.79 -46.02 13.78
N PRO A 48 2.71 -47.12 13.00
CA PRO A 48 1.77 -47.20 11.88
C PRO A 48 0.32 -46.99 12.32
N GLU A 49 -0.02 -47.42 13.53
CA GLU A 49 -1.31 -47.20 14.20
C GLU A 49 -1.59 -45.71 14.46
N ALA A 50 -0.60 -44.93 14.90
CA ALA A 50 -0.75 -43.50 15.14
C ALA A 50 -0.86 -42.72 13.81
N LEU A 51 -0.15 -43.13 12.77
CA LEU A 51 -0.31 -42.58 11.42
C LEU A 51 -1.69 -42.89 10.84
N GLN A 52 -2.20 -44.11 11.04
CA GLN A 52 -3.55 -44.50 10.62
C GLN A 52 -4.61 -43.65 11.32
N ARG A 53 -4.57 -43.52 12.65
CA ARG A 53 -5.50 -42.66 13.40
C ARG A 53 -5.48 -41.20 12.92
N PHE A 54 -4.30 -40.63 12.67
CA PHE A 54 -4.20 -39.27 12.15
C PHE A 54 -4.82 -39.10 10.75
N LEU A 55 -4.81 -40.15 9.92
CA LEU A 55 -5.49 -40.16 8.62
C LEU A 55 -7.01 -40.32 8.76
N GLU A 56 -7.47 -41.16 9.69
CA GLU A 56 -8.88 -41.32 10.05
C GLU A 56 -9.46 -40.01 10.60
N GLU A 57 -8.80 -39.39 11.59
CA GLU A 57 -9.11 -38.05 12.11
C GLU A 57 -9.11 -36.98 11.01
N ASN A 58 -8.16 -37.02 10.06
CA ASN A 58 -8.15 -36.11 8.91
C ASN A 58 -9.37 -36.29 8.01
N GLN A 59 -9.80 -37.54 7.81
CA GLN A 59 -10.96 -37.85 6.99
C GLN A 59 -12.25 -37.40 7.69
N GLU A 60 -12.41 -37.70 8.98
CA GLU A 60 -13.53 -37.23 9.81
C GLU A 60 -13.63 -35.70 9.82
N LEU A 61 -12.51 -34.98 9.99
CA LEU A 61 -12.47 -33.51 9.90
C LEU A 61 -12.89 -32.99 8.51
N ARG A 62 -12.53 -33.69 7.43
CA ARG A 62 -12.95 -33.34 6.05
C ARG A 62 -14.42 -33.64 5.79
N ASP A 63 -14.98 -34.68 6.40
CA ASP A 63 -16.41 -35.00 6.33
C ASP A 63 -17.24 -34.01 7.16
N ALA A 64 -16.84 -33.74 8.41
CA ALA A 64 -17.46 -32.73 9.27
C ALA A 64 -17.43 -31.33 8.65
N LEU A 65 -16.30 -30.92 8.05
CA LEU A 65 -16.19 -29.65 7.34
C LEU A 65 -17.10 -29.60 6.09
N ARG A 66 -17.26 -30.72 5.36
CA ARG A 66 -18.21 -30.80 4.23
C ARG A 66 -19.66 -30.71 4.70
N GLN A 67 -20.04 -31.43 5.76
CA GLN A 67 -21.38 -31.37 6.36
C GLN A 67 -21.71 -29.97 6.89
N SER A 68 -20.76 -29.32 7.59
CA SER A 68 -20.91 -27.94 8.07
C SER A 68 -21.10 -26.94 6.93
N ASN A 69 -20.31 -27.05 5.85
CA ASN A 69 -20.49 -26.21 4.66
C ASN A 69 -21.81 -26.48 3.92
N GLN A 70 -22.32 -27.72 3.93
CA GLN A 70 -23.63 -28.03 3.38
C GLN A 70 -24.75 -27.39 4.21
N MET A 71 -24.74 -27.61 5.54
CA MET A 71 -25.72 -27.01 6.46
C MET A 71 -25.74 -25.48 6.34
N LEU A 72 -24.57 -24.83 6.23
CA LEU A 72 -24.49 -23.38 6.07
C LEU A 72 -25.13 -22.89 4.75
N ARG A 73 -25.01 -23.66 3.66
CA ARG A 73 -25.69 -23.35 2.38
C ARG A 73 -27.19 -23.53 2.48
N GLU A 74 -27.64 -24.60 3.15
CA GLU A 74 -29.06 -24.86 3.39
C GLU A 74 -29.69 -23.75 4.24
N ARG A 75 -29.05 -23.37 5.36
CA ARG A 75 -29.47 -22.23 6.20
C ARG A 75 -29.43 -20.89 5.46
N TYR A 76 -28.45 -20.67 4.59
CA TYR A 76 -28.41 -19.47 3.75
C TYR A 76 -29.58 -19.43 2.76
N GLN A 77 -29.92 -20.56 2.13
CA GLN A 77 -31.07 -20.64 1.22
C GLN A 77 -32.41 -20.46 1.96
N GLU A 78 -32.56 -21.05 3.16
CA GLU A 78 -33.71 -20.79 4.04
C GLU A 78 -33.84 -19.30 4.37
N PHE A 79 -32.74 -18.63 4.72
CA PHE A 79 -32.73 -17.20 5.04
C PHE A 79 -33.10 -16.32 3.83
N VAL A 80 -32.58 -16.62 2.63
CA VAL A 80 -32.95 -15.93 1.39
C VAL A 80 -34.44 -16.12 1.08
N ASN A 81 -34.96 -17.35 1.22
CA ASN A 81 -36.38 -17.64 1.02
C ASN A 81 -37.26 -16.91 2.05
N PHE A 82 -36.85 -16.88 3.33
CA PHE A 82 -37.54 -16.14 4.38
C PHE A 82 -37.56 -14.63 4.11
N GLN A 83 -36.45 -14.04 3.66
CA GLN A 83 -36.37 -12.63 3.29
C GLN A 83 -37.27 -12.30 2.09
N ALA A 84 -37.36 -13.18 1.10
CA ALA A 84 -38.29 -13.04 -0.02
C ALA A 84 -39.75 -13.07 0.46
N ASN A 85 -40.13 -14.07 1.25
CA ASN A 85 -41.49 -14.21 1.81
C ASN A 85 -41.88 -12.99 2.66
N GLN A 86 -40.99 -12.50 3.53
CA GLN A 86 -41.22 -11.30 4.34
C GLN A 86 -41.44 -10.05 3.47
N LYS A 87 -40.72 -9.92 2.34
CA LYS A 87 -40.93 -8.82 1.38
C LYS A 87 -42.30 -8.93 0.72
N GLU A 88 -42.70 -10.13 0.27
CA GLU A 88 -44.01 -10.36 -0.35
C GLU A 88 -45.16 -10.11 0.63
N GLU A 89 -45.05 -10.57 1.88
CA GLU A 89 -46.01 -10.30 2.95
C GLU A 89 -46.13 -8.79 3.22
N LYS A 90 -44.99 -8.08 3.34
CA LYS A 90 -44.98 -6.63 3.52
C LYS A 90 -45.64 -5.90 2.34
N GLU A 91 -45.38 -6.33 1.12
CA GLU A 91 -46.05 -5.77 -0.07
C GLU A 91 -47.55 -6.07 -0.08
N PHE A 92 -47.98 -7.27 0.31
CA PHE A 92 -49.39 -7.62 0.44
C PHE A 92 -50.09 -6.76 1.50
N LEU A 93 -49.49 -6.57 2.68
CA LEU A 93 -49.98 -5.66 3.72
C LEU A 93 -50.07 -4.22 3.19
N MET A 94 -49.04 -3.69 2.52
CA MET A 94 -49.08 -2.34 1.95
C MET A 94 -50.21 -2.17 0.91
N ARG A 95 -50.41 -3.17 0.04
CA ARG A 95 -51.53 -3.18 -0.93
C ARG A 95 -52.88 -3.15 -0.19
N LYS A 96 -53.07 -3.99 0.84
CA LYS A 96 -54.29 -4.06 1.65
C LYS A 96 -54.55 -2.79 2.46
N PHE A 97 -53.53 -2.16 3.03
CA PHE A 97 -53.67 -0.85 3.68
C PHE A 97 -54.06 0.25 2.67
N GLN A 98 -53.51 0.22 1.45
CA GLN A 98 -53.87 1.19 0.42
C GLN A 98 -55.30 0.95 -0.11
N GLU A 99 -55.73 -0.31 -0.30
CA GLU A 99 -57.13 -0.67 -0.59
C GLU A 99 -58.07 -0.10 0.49
N ALA A 100 -57.82 -0.42 1.76
CA ALA A 100 -58.61 0.05 2.90
C ALA A 100 -58.64 1.59 2.98
N ARG A 101 -57.51 2.27 2.72
CA ARG A 101 -57.44 3.74 2.64
C ARG A 101 -58.32 4.28 1.51
N THR A 102 -58.29 3.70 0.32
CA THR A 102 -59.16 4.15 -0.79
C THR A 102 -60.64 3.90 -0.51
N LEU A 103 -61.00 2.82 0.21
CA LEU A 103 -62.37 2.58 0.66
C LEU A 103 -62.80 3.62 1.70
N VAL A 104 -61.95 3.98 2.65
CA VAL A 104 -62.23 5.03 3.64
C VAL A 104 -62.41 6.40 2.98
N GLU A 105 -61.60 6.77 1.98
CA GLU A 105 -61.83 8.02 1.24
C GLU A 105 -63.13 8.00 0.41
N LYS A 106 -63.48 6.87 -0.22
CA LYS A 106 -64.80 6.72 -0.89
C LYS A 106 -65.95 6.93 0.10
N LEU A 107 -65.94 6.21 1.23
CA LEU A 107 -66.96 6.33 2.28
C LEU A 107 -67.03 7.74 2.88
N LYS A 108 -65.91 8.48 2.96
CA LYS A 108 -65.93 9.91 3.33
C LYS A 108 -66.62 10.77 2.26
N THR A 109 -66.35 10.55 0.98
CA THR A 109 -67.02 11.30 -0.11
C THR A 109 -68.51 10.99 -0.20
N GLU A 110 -68.89 9.72 -0.03
CA GLU A 110 -70.30 9.28 0.04
C GLU A 110 -71.01 9.89 1.25
N LYS A 111 -70.38 9.86 2.44
CA LYS A 111 -70.91 10.52 3.65
C LYS A 111 -71.07 12.03 3.47
N LEU A 112 -70.15 12.69 2.77
CA LEU A 112 -70.24 14.13 2.47
C LEU A 112 -71.38 14.43 1.49
N GLU A 113 -71.54 13.61 0.45
CA GLU A 113 -72.62 13.76 -0.53
C GLU A 113 -74.00 13.45 0.08
N LEU A 114 -74.12 12.41 0.92
CA LEU A 114 -75.34 12.13 1.69
C LEU A 114 -75.67 13.27 2.66
N LYS A 115 -74.66 13.89 3.30
CA LYS A 115 -74.88 15.09 4.13
C LYS A 115 -75.39 16.26 3.29
N ARG A 116 -74.82 16.49 2.10
CA ARG A 116 -75.26 17.51 1.15
C ARG A 116 -76.68 17.25 0.64
N GLN A 117 -77.04 15.99 0.37
CA GLN A 117 -78.39 15.59 -0.03
C GLN A 117 -79.40 15.81 1.11
N LYS A 118 -79.04 15.47 2.35
CA LYS A 118 -79.85 15.80 3.53
C LYS A 118 -80.05 17.31 3.70
N GLU A 119 -78.98 18.10 3.54
CA GLU A 119 -79.03 19.57 3.63
C GLU A 119 -79.88 20.20 2.52
N LYS A 120 -79.87 19.62 1.31
CA LYS A 120 -80.78 19.98 0.22
C LYS A 120 -82.24 19.64 0.56
N ALA A 121 -82.53 18.42 0.97
CA ALA A 121 -83.88 17.99 1.32
C ALA A 121 -84.48 18.84 2.47
N LEU A 122 -83.65 19.25 3.44
CA LEU A 122 -84.02 20.23 4.45
C LEU A 122 -84.34 21.60 3.82
N GLN A 123 -83.44 22.15 2.99
CA GLN A 123 -83.71 23.43 2.32
C GLN A 123 -84.90 23.39 1.35
N GLU A 124 -85.21 22.26 0.73
CA GLU A 124 -86.36 22.06 -0.15
C GLU A 124 -87.65 21.98 0.69
N SER A 125 -87.61 21.32 1.86
CA SER A 125 -88.67 21.35 2.87
C SER A 125 -88.87 22.75 3.49
N GLU A 126 -87.84 23.60 3.56
CA GLU A 126 -87.91 24.97 4.07
C GLU A 126 -88.37 25.99 3.01
N LYS A 127 -87.99 25.80 1.73
CA LYS A 127 -88.25 26.76 0.63
C LYS A 127 -89.60 26.56 -0.07
N GLY A 128 -90.29 25.48 0.26
CA GLY A 128 -91.75 25.42 0.18
C GLY A 128 -92.31 24.63 -0.99
N GLN A 129 -92.74 23.40 -0.67
CA GLN A 129 -94.13 23.01 -0.85
C GLN A 129 -94.62 22.40 0.47
N ILE A 130 -95.90 22.60 0.81
CA ILE A 130 -96.53 21.74 1.83
C ILE A 130 -96.55 20.35 1.20
N PRO A 131 -95.90 19.32 1.78
CA PRO A 131 -95.86 18.01 1.14
C PRO A 131 -97.28 17.49 0.98
N GLY A 132 -97.53 16.70 -0.08
CA GLY A 132 -98.82 16.04 -0.25
C GLY A 132 -99.19 15.27 1.01
N GLU A 133 -100.48 15.09 1.31
CA GLU A 133 -100.86 14.39 2.55
C GLU A 133 -100.20 13.00 2.62
N THR A 134 -100.04 12.32 1.48
CA THR A 134 -99.23 11.10 1.30
C THR A 134 -97.75 11.23 1.69
N GLU A 135 -97.07 12.34 1.42
CA GLU A 135 -95.67 12.55 1.81
C GLU A 135 -95.54 12.92 3.29
N ARG A 136 -96.50 13.69 3.84
CA ARG A 136 -96.60 13.92 5.28
C ARG A 136 -96.97 12.63 6.03
N GLU A 137 -97.75 11.74 5.43
CA GLU A 137 -98.05 10.41 5.96
C GLU A 137 -96.81 9.51 5.92
N ALA A 138 -96.09 9.48 4.79
CA ALA A 138 -94.85 8.71 4.66
C ALA A 138 -93.78 9.16 5.66
N TRP A 139 -93.62 10.48 5.87
CA TRP A 139 -92.74 11.01 6.91
C TRP A 139 -93.24 10.75 8.33
N ARG A 140 -94.57 10.71 8.57
CA ARG A 140 -95.12 10.33 9.88
C ARG A 140 -94.86 8.87 10.17
N ILE A 141 -95.17 7.96 9.25
CA ILE A 141 -94.93 6.51 9.36
C ILE A 141 -93.43 6.23 9.53
N LEU A 142 -92.55 6.90 8.76
CA LEU A 142 -91.11 6.73 8.90
C LEU A 142 -90.58 7.28 10.24
N LYS A 143 -91.17 8.38 10.76
CA LYS A 143 -90.84 8.91 12.08
C LYS A 143 -91.31 7.97 13.19
N GLU A 144 -92.54 7.48 13.10
CA GLU A 144 -93.17 6.54 14.04
C GLU A 144 -92.37 5.21 14.08
N GLN A 145 -91.99 4.65 12.92
CA GLN A 145 -91.08 3.51 12.82
C GLN A 145 -89.65 3.76 13.35
N LEU A 146 -89.20 5.02 13.46
CA LEU A 146 -87.93 5.37 14.08
C LEU A 146 -88.08 5.60 15.59
N GLU A 147 -89.22 6.14 16.04
CA GLU A 147 -89.56 6.28 17.45
C GLU A 147 -89.83 4.90 18.10
N ASP A 148 -90.61 4.02 17.47
CA ASP A 148 -90.77 2.60 17.87
C ASP A 148 -89.43 1.87 18.00
N ARG A 149 -88.53 2.08 17.03
CA ARG A 149 -87.21 1.42 17.03
C ARG A 149 -86.25 2.01 18.05
N LEU A 150 -86.38 3.29 18.40
CA LEU A 150 -85.65 3.89 19.50
C LEU A 150 -86.21 3.39 20.84
N GLN A 151 -87.53 3.40 21.02
CA GLN A 151 -88.18 2.88 22.22
C GLN A 151 -87.84 1.39 22.44
N HIS A 152 -87.89 0.54 21.41
CA HIS A 152 -87.46 -0.86 21.54
C HIS A 152 -85.96 -0.99 21.90
N LEU A 153 -85.09 -0.09 21.42
CA LEU A 153 -83.67 -0.08 21.80
C LEU A 153 -83.45 0.45 23.23
N GLU A 154 -84.26 1.39 23.70
CA GLU A 154 -84.23 1.89 25.07
C GLU A 154 -84.84 0.86 26.04
N GLU A 155 -85.94 0.20 25.71
CA GLU A 155 -86.55 -0.89 26.49
C GLU A 155 -85.65 -2.13 26.58
N THR A 156 -84.96 -2.51 25.50
CA THR A 156 -83.97 -3.61 25.56
C THR A 156 -82.70 -3.21 26.30
N SER A 157 -82.25 -1.95 26.20
CA SER A 157 -81.15 -1.42 27.01
C SER A 157 -81.51 -1.38 28.50
N GLU A 158 -82.70 -0.89 28.85
CA GLU A 158 -83.23 -0.93 30.23
C GLU A 158 -83.44 -2.36 30.71
N GLY A 159 -83.92 -3.28 29.87
CA GLY A 159 -84.07 -4.69 30.19
C GLY A 159 -82.74 -5.31 30.59
N LEU A 160 -81.73 -5.21 29.74
CA LEU A 160 -80.36 -5.67 30.01
C LEU A 160 -79.73 -4.97 31.23
N GLN A 161 -80.06 -3.70 31.48
CA GLN A 161 -79.57 -2.96 32.64
C GLN A 161 -80.26 -3.37 33.95
N LYS A 162 -81.55 -3.71 33.91
CA LYS A 162 -82.31 -4.28 35.04
C LYS A 162 -81.88 -5.71 35.33
N GLU A 163 -81.67 -6.54 34.31
CA GLU A 163 -81.09 -7.89 34.42
C GLU A 163 -79.69 -7.84 35.04
N LYS A 164 -78.82 -6.93 34.57
CA LYS A 164 -77.51 -6.67 35.17
C LYS A 164 -77.59 -6.23 36.65
N GLN A 165 -78.62 -5.47 37.04
CA GLN A 165 -78.84 -5.09 38.44
C GLN A 165 -79.38 -6.25 39.30
N ALA A 166 -80.29 -7.06 38.75
CA ALA A 166 -80.80 -8.26 39.42
C ALA A 166 -79.68 -9.27 39.70
N LEU A 167 -78.86 -9.58 38.69
CA LEU A 167 -77.71 -10.49 38.83
C LEU A 167 -76.63 -9.97 39.80
N LEU A 168 -76.53 -8.65 40.00
CA LEU A 168 -75.66 -8.04 41.02
C LEU A 168 -76.24 -8.17 42.43
N LEU A 169 -77.56 -7.98 42.60
CA LEU A 169 -78.24 -8.16 43.89
C LEU A 169 -78.25 -9.64 44.31
N GLU A 170 -78.53 -10.55 43.39
CA GLU A 170 -78.52 -12.00 43.61
C GLU A 170 -77.12 -12.50 44.05
N ASN A 171 -76.05 -11.98 43.42
CA ASN A 171 -74.66 -12.23 43.86
C ASN A 171 -74.32 -11.64 45.25
N GLN A 172 -75.11 -10.69 45.75
CA GLN A 172 -74.91 -10.06 47.05
C GLN A 172 -75.72 -10.76 48.16
N GLU A 173 -76.95 -11.21 47.87
CA GLU A 173 -77.77 -11.95 48.84
C GLU A 173 -77.24 -13.37 49.11
N LEU A 174 -76.82 -14.09 48.05
CA LEU A 174 -76.24 -15.46 48.14
C LEU A 174 -74.96 -15.56 48.98
N ARG A 175 -74.38 -14.44 49.43
CA ARG A 175 -73.17 -14.39 50.27
C ARG A 175 -73.42 -14.27 51.78
N THR A 176 -74.66 -14.21 52.27
CA THR A 176 -74.91 -13.68 53.64
C THR A 176 -75.72 -14.52 54.62
N LYS A 177 -76.38 -15.64 54.25
CA LYS A 177 -77.29 -16.37 55.18
C LYS A 177 -77.23 -17.91 55.14
N THR A 178 -76.16 -18.44 55.70
CA THR A 178 -76.17 -19.64 56.58
C THR A 178 -75.91 -19.13 58.01
N GLU A 179 -76.55 -19.58 59.10
CA GLU A 179 -76.83 -20.95 59.54
C GLU A 179 -78.04 -21.08 60.52
N ILE A 180 -78.59 -22.30 60.60
CA ILE A 180 -79.18 -23.00 61.78
C ILE A 180 -80.28 -22.30 62.63
N GLN A 181 -81.51 -22.83 62.57
CA GLN A 181 -82.16 -23.49 63.72
C GLN A 181 -83.36 -24.39 63.31
N PRO A 182 -83.56 -25.57 63.93
CA PRO A 182 -84.70 -26.45 63.64
C PRO A 182 -85.72 -26.51 64.80
N GLN A 183 -87.02 -26.61 64.50
CA GLN A 183 -88.02 -27.13 65.45
C GLN A 183 -89.19 -27.84 64.73
N ARG A 184 -89.95 -28.64 65.50
CA ARG A 184 -90.87 -29.67 65.01
C ARG A 184 -92.27 -29.51 65.62
N LEU A 185 -93.29 -29.74 64.79
CA LEU A 185 -94.70 -30.01 65.11
C LEU A 185 -95.13 -31.26 64.29
N PRO A 186 -96.24 -31.97 64.58
CA PRO A 186 -97.49 -31.48 65.20
C PRO A 186 -98.08 -32.39 66.30
N GLU A 187 -99.26 -32.01 66.82
CA GLU A 187 -100.51 -32.82 66.79
C GLU A 187 -101.71 -31.97 67.29
N THR A 188 -102.95 -32.49 67.20
CA THR A 188 -104.20 -31.69 67.25
C THR A 188 -105.38 -32.41 67.90
N GLU A 189 -106.44 -31.62 68.21
CA GLU A 189 -107.87 -31.98 68.30
C GLU A 189 -108.60 -32.05 69.67
N SER A 190 -109.92 -31.85 69.55
CA SER A 190 -111.04 -32.18 70.45
C SER A 190 -111.45 -31.20 71.56
N LEU A 191 -112.67 -30.69 71.41
CA LEU A 191 -113.60 -30.23 72.45
C LEU A 191 -115.01 -30.63 72.00
N GLN A 192 -115.80 -31.25 72.87
CA GLN A 192 -117.21 -31.53 72.61
C GLN A 192 -117.98 -31.70 73.93
N GLU A 193 -119.13 -31.02 74.06
CA GLU A 193 -120.05 -31.13 75.19
C GLU A 193 -121.41 -31.72 74.75
N ALA A 194 -122.16 -32.28 75.71
CA ALA A 194 -123.56 -32.70 75.60
C ALA A 194 -124.22 -32.45 76.98
N SER A 195 -125.41 -31.81 77.06
CA SER A 195 -126.75 -32.45 77.14
C SER A 195 -126.98 -33.23 78.46
N ASP A 196 -128.13 -33.20 79.17
CA ASP A 196 -129.53 -33.13 78.69
C ASP A 196 -130.56 -32.91 79.85
N ARG A 197 -131.80 -32.51 79.51
CA ARG A 197 -133.15 -32.87 80.05
C ARG A 197 -133.75 -32.55 81.45
N SER A 198 -135.10 -32.62 81.42
CA SER A 198 -136.17 -32.73 82.46
C SER A 198 -136.88 -31.42 82.92
N VAL A 199 -138.21 -31.23 82.96
CA VAL A 199 -139.48 -32.07 82.98
C VAL A 199 -139.83 -32.53 84.43
N ASP A 200 -141.06 -32.43 84.99
CA ASP A 200 -142.43 -32.64 84.45
C ASP A 200 -143.62 -32.00 85.26
N SER A 201 -144.86 -32.07 84.70
CA SER A 201 -146.23 -32.43 85.23
C SER A 201 -146.66 -32.23 86.72
N ASN A 202 -147.94 -32.33 87.17
CA ASN A 202 -149.38 -32.29 86.70
C ASN A 202 -150.26 -32.35 87.99
N ASP A 203 -151.59 -32.52 88.11
CA ASP A 203 -152.85 -32.66 87.31
C ASP A 203 -153.89 -31.71 88.05
N LEU A 204 -155.18 -31.58 87.73
CA LEU A 204 -156.24 -32.54 88.08
C LEU A 204 -157.58 -32.21 87.39
N LEU A 205 -158.05 -33.19 86.61
CA LEU A 205 -159.37 -33.82 86.77
C LEU A 205 -160.68 -33.00 86.53
N THR A 206 -161.02 -32.76 85.25
CA THR A 206 -162.44 -32.75 84.76
C THR A 206 -162.71 -33.86 83.73
N LYS A 207 -161.97 -34.97 83.83
CA LYS A 207 -162.04 -36.12 82.92
C LYS A 207 -163.46 -36.71 82.83
N VAL A 208 -164.10 -36.55 81.68
CA VAL A 208 -164.83 -37.59 80.91
C VAL A 208 -165.46 -37.00 79.64
N GLN A 209 -165.97 -35.77 79.68
CA GLN A 209 -166.54 -35.12 78.49
C GLN A 209 -165.46 -34.57 77.54
N ASP A 210 -164.36 -34.04 78.11
CA ASP A 210 -163.26 -33.46 77.34
C ASP A 210 -162.51 -34.52 76.52
N VAL A 211 -162.50 -35.79 76.95
CA VAL A 211 -161.76 -36.90 76.33
C VAL A 211 -162.15 -37.14 74.86
N GLU A 212 -163.39 -36.86 74.47
CA GLU A 212 -163.83 -36.99 73.07
C GLU A 212 -163.32 -35.85 72.18
N ASN A 213 -163.22 -34.63 72.72
CA ASN A 213 -162.61 -33.47 72.06
C ASN A 213 -161.07 -33.59 72.04
N GLU A 214 -160.45 -34.08 73.11
CA GLU A 214 -159.05 -34.49 73.11
C GLU A 214 -158.80 -35.54 72.03
N ASN A 215 -159.73 -36.48 71.80
CA ASN A 215 -159.57 -37.50 70.76
C ASN A 215 -159.62 -36.95 69.32
N THR A 216 -160.27 -35.81 69.07
CA THR A 216 -160.22 -35.14 67.76
C THR A 216 -158.99 -34.25 67.64
N VAL A 217 -158.65 -33.47 68.67
CA VAL A 217 -157.42 -32.67 68.73
C VAL A 217 -156.18 -33.56 68.57
N LEU A 218 -156.07 -34.67 69.31
CA LEU A 218 -154.97 -35.63 69.19
C LEU A 218 -154.87 -36.27 67.79
N LYS A 219 -155.98 -36.40 67.03
CA LYS A 219 -155.94 -36.87 65.63
C LYS A 219 -155.38 -35.82 64.69
N GLU A 220 -155.75 -34.54 64.87
CA GLU A 220 -155.20 -33.43 64.09
C GLU A 220 -153.73 -33.17 64.47
N GLU A 221 -153.36 -33.31 65.75
CA GLU A 221 -151.97 -33.27 66.20
C GLU A 221 -151.16 -34.45 65.64
N LEU A 222 -151.69 -35.68 65.64
CA LEU A 222 -151.03 -36.83 65.00
C LEU A 222 -150.88 -36.63 63.48
N ALA A 223 -151.84 -35.99 62.81
CA ALA A 223 -151.70 -35.61 61.40
C ALA A 223 -150.64 -34.51 61.20
N SER A 224 -150.63 -33.48 62.06
CA SER A 224 -149.64 -32.41 62.09
C SER A 224 -148.23 -32.95 62.35
N LEU A 225 -148.07 -33.86 63.30
CA LEU A 225 -146.81 -34.54 63.63
C LEU A 225 -146.34 -35.46 62.50
N ARG A 226 -147.24 -36.21 61.84
CA ARG A 226 -146.90 -36.98 60.62
C ARG A 226 -146.43 -36.06 59.49
N GLY A 227 -147.09 -34.92 59.27
CA GLY A 227 -146.67 -33.91 58.30
C GLY A 227 -145.29 -33.32 58.65
N LYS A 228 -145.06 -32.97 59.93
CA LYS A 228 -143.76 -32.51 60.44
C LYS A 228 -142.68 -33.57 60.25
N MET A 229 -142.93 -34.85 60.55
CA MET A 229 -141.98 -35.95 60.30
C MET A 229 -141.68 -36.12 58.81
N ALA A 230 -142.67 -36.02 57.92
CA ALA A 230 -142.43 -36.08 56.48
C ALA A 230 -141.57 -34.92 55.98
N HIS A 231 -141.84 -33.68 56.44
CA HIS A 231 -141.00 -32.52 56.14
C HIS A 231 -139.58 -32.64 56.72
N LEU A 232 -139.44 -33.20 57.94
CA LEU A 232 -138.14 -33.48 58.55
C LEU A 232 -137.34 -34.52 57.76
N ALA A 233 -137.96 -35.63 57.34
CA ALA A 233 -137.30 -36.67 56.53
C ALA A 233 -136.89 -36.16 55.12
N VAL A 234 -137.65 -35.24 54.52
CA VAL A 234 -137.23 -34.56 53.28
C VAL A 234 -136.08 -33.59 53.54
N ARG A 235 -136.12 -32.82 54.63
CA ARG A 235 -135.05 -31.91 55.04
C ARG A 235 -133.76 -32.66 55.39
N GLU A 236 -133.86 -33.80 56.06
CA GLU A 236 -132.79 -34.73 56.40
C GLU A 236 -132.11 -35.22 55.11
N LYS A 237 -132.85 -35.81 54.16
CA LYS A 237 -132.32 -36.23 52.85
C LYS A 237 -131.75 -35.08 52.02
N GLN A 238 -132.22 -33.85 52.22
CA GLN A 238 -131.65 -32.67 51.56
C GLN A 238 -130.38 -32.16 52.25
N VAL A 239 -130.22 -32.34 53.56
CA VAL A 239 -128.96 -32.10 54.30
C VAL A 239 -127.94 -33.18 53.96
N GLU A 240 -128.35 -34.46 53.96
CA GLU A 240 -127.55 -35.61 53.55
C GLU A 240 -126.95 -35.40 52.15
N ARG A 241 -127.78 -35.15 51.12
CA ARG A 241 -127.30 -34.86 49.75
C ARG A 241 -126.39 -33.64 49.65
N ARG A 242 -126.60 -32.61 50.47
CA ARG A 242 -125.70 -31.44 50.53
C ARG A 242 -124.35 -31.82 51.14
N ALA A 243 -124.35 -32.62 52.21
CA ALA A 243 -123.14 -33.15 52.83
C ALA A 243 -122.38 -34.11 51.87
N GLU A 244 -123.08 -34.97 51.13
CA GLU A 244 -122.48 -35.82 50.09
C GLU A 244 -121.82 -34.98 48.98
N GLN A 245 -122.51 -33.95 48.48
CA GLN A 245 -121.98 -33.03 47.46
C GLN A 245 -120.77 -32.23 47.98
N GLN A 246 -120.83 -31.74 49.21
CA GLN A 246 -119.70 -31.07 49.87
C GLN A 246 -118.52 -32.04 50.07
N LEU A 247 -118.77 -33.26 50.53
CA LEU A 247 -117.74 -34.30 50.69
C LEU A 247 -117.09 -34.65 49.34
N GLN A 248 -117.87 -34.75 48.26
CA GLN A 248 -117.33 -35.03 46.93
C GLN A 248 -116.55 -33.84 46.35
N ALA A 249 -116.95 -32.60 46.64
CA ALA A 249 -116.18 -31.41 46.28
C ALA A 249 -114.86 -31.33 47.06
N LEU A 250 -114.89 -31.56 48.38
CA LEU A 250 -113.71 -31.63 49.24
C LEU A 250 -112.75 -32.75 48.82
N LYS A 251 -113.25 -33.93 48.42
CA LYS A 251 -112.41 -35.02 47.88
C LYS A 251 -111.68 -34.58 46.61
N ARG A 252 -112.38 -34.04 45.62
CA ARG A 252 -111.75 -33.49 44.40
C ARG A 252 -110.74 -32.38 44.70
N GLN A 253 -111.01 -31.53 45.68
CA GLN A 253 -110.09 -30.47 46.10
C GLN A 253 -108.82 -31.06 46.75
N VAL A 254 -108.94 -32.08 47.59
CA VAL A 254 -107.80 -32.79 48.18
C VAL A 254 -107.00 -33.54 47.11
N GLU A 255 -107.67 -34.21 46.18
CA GLU A 255 -107.07 -34.88 45.02
C GLU A 255 -106.23 -33.90 44.19
N GLN A 256 -106.82 -32.78 43.74
CA GLN A 256 -106.10 -31.71 43.03
C GLN A 256 -104.92 -31.17 43.83
N LEU A 257 -105.09 -30.87 45.12
CA LEU A 257 -104.00 -30.38 45.98
C LEU A 257 -102.88 -31.41 46.16
N THR A 258 -103.15 -32.72 46.05
CA THR A 258 -102.10 -33.75 46.04
C THR A 258 -101.38 -33.86 44.70
N GLU A 259 -102.08 -33.66 43.57
CA GLU A 259 -101.47 -33.58 42.24
C GLU A 259 -100.61 -32.33 42.09
N ASP A 260 -101.11 -31.16 42.49
CA ASP A 260 -100.39 -29.88 42.49
C ASP A 260 -99.12 -29.99 43.36
N LYS A 261 -99.23 -30.56 44.57
CA LYS A 261 -98.09 -30.83 45.45
C LYS A 261 -97.08 -31.81 44.82
N GLY A 262 -97.54 -32.78 44.05
CA GLY A 262 -96.69 -33.69 43.28
C GLY A 262 -95.94 -32.96 42.16
N SER A 263 -96.65 -32.14 41.39
CA SER A 263 -96.11 -31.33 40.29
C SER A 263 -95.07 -30.32 40.80
N VAL A 264 -95.40 -29.55 41.84
CA VAL A 264 -94.48 -28.59 42.47
C VAL A 264 -93.25 -29.31 43.02
N LYS A 265 -93.40 -30.48 43.66
CA LYS A 265 -92.24 -31.28 44.12
C LYS A 265 -91.36 -31.74 42.94
N ALA A 266 -91.94 -32.15 41.83
CA ALA A 266 -91.20 -32.54 40.63
C ALA A 266 -90.44 -31.35 40.02
N GLN A 267 -91.10 -30.18 39.89
CA GLN A 267 -90.48 -28.95 39.40
C GLN A 267 -89.30 -28.50 40.29
N VAL A 268 -89.49 -28.46 41.62
CA VAL A 268 -88.41 -28.14 42.57
C VAL A 268 -87.27 -29.14 42.48
N THR A 269 -87.55 -30.44 42.25
CA THR A 269 -86.51 -31.46 42.07
C THR A 269 -85.73 -31.26 40.76
N SER A 270 -86.41 -30.87 39.66
CA SER A 270 -85.77 -30.55 38.38
C SER A 270 -84.86 -29.33 38.53
N LEU A 271 -85.38 -28.21 39.07
CA LEU A 271 -84.64 -26.97 39.27
C LEU A 271 -83.43 -27.15 40.20
N LEU A 272 -83.52 -28.01 41.23
CA LEU A 272 -82.36 -28.36 42.06
C LEU A 272 -81.30 -29.15 41.29
N GLY A 273 -81.70 -30.06 40.39
CA GLY A 273 -80.79 -30.79 39.51
C GLY A 273 -80.12 -29.88 38.47
N GLU A 274 -80.89 -28.99 37.85
CA GLU A 274 -80.41 -27.99 36.90
C GLU A 274 -79.45 -26.99 37.56
N LEU A 275 -79.75 -26.55 38.79
CA LEU A 275 -78.86 -25.71 39.60
C LEU A 275 -77.57 -26.45 39.97
N GLN A 276 -77.66 -27.72 40.39
CA GLN A 276 -76.48 -28.54 40.71
C GLN A 276 -75.61 -28.78 39.47
N GLU A 277 -76.20 -29.02 38.29
CA GLU A 277 -75.45 -29.15 37.05
C GLU A 277 -74.81 -27.81 36.64
N SER A 278 -75.55 -26.71 36.74
CA SER A 278 -75.04 -25.35 36.48
C SER A 278 -73.86 -25.00 37.39
N GLN A 279 -73.95 -25.29 38.68
CA GLN A 279 -72.84 -25.15 39.63
C GLN A 279 -71.65 -26.04 39.23
N SER A 280 -71.89 -27.31 38.88
CA SER A 280 -70.83 -28.23 38.47
C SER A 280 -70.09 -27.75 37.21
N ARG A 281 -70.84 -27.23 36.22
CA ARG A 281 -70.29 -26.61 34.99
C ARG A 281 -69.51 -25.33 35.30
N LEU A 282 -70.00 -24.50 36.24
CA LEU A 282 -69.32 -23.29 36.71
C LEU A 282 -68.02 -23.61 37.46
N GLU A 283 -68.00 -24.66 38.29
CA GLU A 283 -66.80 -25.12 38.98
C GLU A 283 -65.74 -25.65 38.02
N LEU A 284 -66.13 -26.37 36.96
CA LEU A 284 -65.24 -26.80 35.88
C LEU A 284 -64.67 -25.59 35.12
N SER A 285 -65.53 -24.67 34.68
CA SER A 285 -65.12 -23.44 33.98
C SER A 285 -64.17 -22.57 34.81
N ASN A 286 -64.36 -22.48 36.13
CA ASN A 286 -63.43 -21.79 37.02
C ASN A 286 -62.08 -22.50 37.17
N LYS A 287 -62.04 -23.85 37.15
CA LYS A 287 -60.78 -24.62 37.15
C LYS A 287 -60.02 -24.43 35.83
N ASP A 288 -60.72 -24.48 34.70
CA ASP A 288 -60.13 -24.22 33.38
C ASP A 288 -59.60 -22.78 33.26
N LYS A 289 -60.37 -21.79 33.76
CA LYS A 289 -59.94 -20.40 33.87
C LYS A 289 -58.66 -20.28 34.70
N GLN A 290 -58.57 -20.92 35.87
CA GLN A 290 -57.38 -20.88 36.72
C GLN A 290 -56.15 -21.44 35.99
N VAL A 291 -56.29 -22.58 35.31
CA VAL A 291 -55.22 -23.19 34.50
C VAL A 291 -54.78 -22.28 33.35
N LEU A 292 -55.71 -21.57 32.71
CA LEU A 292 -55.41 -20.59 31.67
C LEU A 292 -54.71 -19.34 32.24
N GLU A 293 -55.11 -18.84 33.41
CA GLU A 293 -54.43 -17.74 34.10
C GLU A 293 -52.99 -18.11 34.50
N ASP A 294 -52.77 -19.27 35.10
CA ASP A 294 -51.43 -19.71 35.53
C ASP A 294 -50.50 -19.98 34.34
N ARG A 295 -51.06 -20.51 33.23
CA ARG A 295 -50.36 -20.62 31.95
C ARG A 295 -50.02 -19.24 31.38
N ALA A 296 -50.93 -18.26 31.44
CA ALA A 296 -50.69 -16.90 30.95
C ALA A 296 -49.61 -16.17 31.77
N ARG A 297 -49.61 -16.33 33.10
CA ARG A 297 -48.55 -15.86 34.02
C ARG A 297 -47.19 -16.45 33.63
N THR A 298 -47.12 -17.78 33.52
CA THR A 298 -45.90 -18.51 33.11
C THR A 298 -45.36 -18.06 31.75
N VAL A 299 -46.23 -17.79 30.77
CA VAL A 299 -45.82 -17.29 29.45
C VAL A 299 -45.32 -15.84 29.53
N THR A 300 -45.98 -14.99 30.33
CA THR A 300 -45.59 -13.59 30.53
C THR A 300 -44.24 -13.47 31.24
N GLU A 301 -43.95 -14.34 32.21
CA GLU A 301 -42.65 -14.41 32.88
C GLU A 301 -41.54 -14.85 31.91
N LYS A 302 -41.79 -15.86 31.08
CA LYS A 302 -40.84 -16.31 30.04
C LYS A 302 -40.60 -15.24 28.97
N LEU A 303 -41.63 -14.48 28.56
CA LEU A 303 -41.46 -13.35 27.65
C LEU A 303 -40.56 -12.28 28.26
N LYS A 304 -40.82 -11.85 29.50
CA LYS A 304 -39.97 -10.88 30.22
C LYS A 304 -38.52 -11.35 30.37
N GLN A 305 -38.31 -12.64 30.61
CA GLN A 305 -36.96 -13.21 30.65
C GLN A 305 -36.27 -13.06 29.29
N LEU A 306 -36.89 -13.53 28.21
CA LEU A 306 -36.35 -13.46 26.84
C LEU A 306 -36.15 -12.01 26.36
N GLU A 307 -37.03 -11.08 26.73
CA GLU A 307 -36.87 -9.64 26.51
C GLU A 307 -35.60 -9.12 27.21
N SER A 308 -35.38 -9.49 28.47
CA SER A 308 -34.19 -9.07 29.23
C SER A 308 -32.88 -9.70 28.74
N GLU A 309 -32.93 -10.93 28.24
CA GLU A 309 -31.79 -11.63 27.61
C GLU A 309 -31.45 -10.99 26.25
N ASN A 310 -32.47 -10.68 25.44
CA ASN A 310 -32.30 -10.01 24.16
C ASN A 310 -31.77 -8.57 24.34
N GLU A 311 -32.25 -7.83 25.36
CA GLU A 311 -31.67 -6.54 25.75
C GLU A 311 -30.18 -6.65 26.13
N GLN A 312 -29.79 -7.69 26.86
CA GLN A 312 -28.38 -7.92 27.23
C GLN A 312 -27.53 -8.25 26.00
N LEU A 313 -28.00 -9.11 25.11
CA LEU A 313 -27.34 -9.43 23.84
C LEU A 313 -27.22 -8.20 22.95
N HIS A 314 -28.26 -7.35 22.83
CA HIS A 314 -28.19 -6.09 22.10
C HIS A 314 -27.14 -5.13 22.68
N LYS A 315 -27.03 -5.03 24.02
CA LYS A 315 -25.99 -4.21 24.68
C LYS A 315 -24.58 -4.76 24.42
N GLN A 316 -24.39 -6.07 24.49
CA GLN A 316 -23.12 -6.74 24.17
C GLN A 316 -22.72 -6.54 22.70
N HIS A 317 -23.64 -6.79 21.76
CA HIS A 317 -23.41 -6.58 20.32
C HIS A 317 -23.13 -5.12 19.97
N SER A 318 -23.76 -4.14 20.64
CA SER A 318 -23.45 -2.72 20.44
C SER A 318 -21.99 -2.42 20.82
N VAL A 319 -21.56 -2.84 22.01
CA VAL A 319 -20.17 -2.65 22.48
C VAL A 319 -19.18 -3.36 21.54
N GLN A 320 -19.50 -4.56 21.04
CA GLN A 320 -18.67 -5.27 20.07
C GLN A 320 -18.57 -4.53 18.73
N VAL A 321 -19.69 -3.99 18.23
CA VAL A 321 -19.72 -3.18 17.00
C VAL A 321 -18.92 -1.89 17.16
N ASP A 322 -19.02 -1.21 18.31
CA ASP A 322 -18.25 0.00 18.59
C ASP A 322 -16.75 -0.30 18.77
N GLN A 323 -16.39 -1.43 19.39
CA GLN A 323 -15.00 -1.90 19.46
C GLN A 323 -14.43 -2.20 18.07
N LEU A 324 -15.18 -2.87 17.20
CA LEU A 324 -14.79 -3.14 15.81
C LEU A 324 -14.66 -1.84 15.00
N ARG A 325 -15.57 -0.87 15.19
CA ARG A 325 -15.48 0.47 14.56
C ARG A 325 -14.21 1.20 14.97
N MET A 326 -13.85 1.19 16.26
CA MET A 326 -12.61 1.78 16.74
C MET A 326 -11.37 1.06 16.19
N GLN A 327 -11.39 -0.27 16.08
CA GLN A 327 -10.31 -1.03 15.44
C GLN A 327 -10.14 -0.65 13.97
N THR A 328 -11.23 -0.57 13.20
CA THR A 328 -11.22 -0.12 11.80
C THR A 328 -10.64 1.30 11.67
N GLN A 329 -11.12 2.25 12.48
CA GLN A 329 -10.62 3.64 12.44
C GLN A 329 -9.12 3.74 12.77
N ASN A 330 -8.63 2.94 13.72
CA ASN A 330 -7.21 2.88 14.07
C ASN A 330 -6.35 2.32 12.92
N VAL A 331 -6.80 1.24 12.26
CA VAL A 331 -6.12 0.67 11.10
C VAL A 331 -6.16 1.61 9.89
N GLU A 332 -7.28 2.29 9.66
CA GLU A 332 -7.42 3.33 8.63
C GLU A 332 -6.53 4.56 8.91
N ALA A 333 -6.31 4.92 10.18
CA ALA A 333 -5.37 5.97 10.57
C ALA A 333 -3.92 5.56 10.30
N ALA A 334 -3.52 4.35 10.72
CA ALA A 334 -2.19 3.81 10.45
C ALA A 334 -1.93 3.71 8.93
N LEU A 335 -2.90 3.21 8.16
CA LEU A 335 -2.80 3.11 6.69
C LEU A 335 -2.70 4.48 6.01
N ARG A 336 -3.32 5.53 6.54
CA ARG A 336 -3.16 6.91 6.04
C ARG A 336 -1.75 7.44 6.32
N MET A 337 -1.21 7.21 7.51
CA MET A 337 0.17 7.59 7.85
C MET A 337 1.19 6.84 7.00
N GLU A 338 1.03 5.52 6.81
CA GLU A 338 1.92 4.70 5.99
C GLU A 338 1.92 5.15 4.51
N ARG A 339 0.74 5.48 3.96
CA ARG A 339 0.62 6.06 2.60
C ARG A 339 1.30 7.42 2.48
N GLN A 340 1.30 8.24 3.54
CA GLN A 340 2.04 9.50 3.56
C GLN A 340 3.56 9.23 3.61
N ALA A 341 4.02 8.35 4.50
CA ALA A 341 5.43 7.98 4.62
C ALA A 341 5.99 7.42 3.30
N ALA A 342 5.27 6.49 2.65
CA ALA A 342 5.66 5.96 1.34
C ALA A 342 5.72 7.05 0.23
N SER A 343 4.87 8.07 0.30
CA SER A 343 4.92 9.24 -0.60
C SER A 343 6.14 10.14 -0.31
N GLU A 344 6.52 10.26 0.96
CA GLU A 344 7.72 10.99 1.39
C GLU A 344 9.01 10.27 1.00
N GLU A 345 9.09 8.95 1.17
CA GLU A 345 10.23 8.14 0.70
C GLU A 345 10.33 8.13 -0.83
N LYS A 346 9.21 8.06 -1.56
CA LYS A 346 9.21 8.21 -3.03
C LYS A 346 9.79 9.56 -3.46
N ARG A 347 9.54 10.63 -2.71
CA ARG A 347 10.12 11.96 -2.96
C ARG A 347 11.61 12.01 -2.65
N LYS A 348 12.06 11.42 -1.54
CA LYS A 348 13.48 11.30 -1.17
C LYS A 348 14.25 10.48 -2.22
N LEU A 349 13.68 9.37 -2.70
CA LEU A 349 14.25 8.57 -3.78
C LEU A 349 14.40 9.37 -5.08
N ALA A 350 13.38 10.14 -5.47
CA ALA A 350 13.47 11.00 -6.65
C ALA A 350 14.54 12.10 -6.50
N GLN A 351 14.68 12.71 -5.32
CA GLN A 351 15.75 13.66 -5.02
C GLN A 351 17.15 13.01 -5.08
N LEU A 352 17.30 11.80 -4.52
CA LEU A 352 18.55 11.04 -4.58
C LEU A 352 18.91 10.61 -6.01
N GLN A 353 17.91 10.24 -6.82
CA GLN A 353 18.09 9.95 -8.24
C GLN A 353 18.59 11.18 -9.00
N VAL A 354 18.01 12.37 -8.78
CA VAL A 354 18.49 13.62 -9.39
C VAL A 354 19.93 13.93 -8.93
N ALA A 355 20.22 13.83 -7.64
CA ALA A 355 21.57 14.05 -7.10
C ALA A 355 22.61 13.08 -7.69
N TYR A 356 22.25 11.81 -7.89
CA TYR A 356 23.13 10.82 -8.53
C TYR A 356 23.40 11.17 -10.00
N HIS A 357 22.38 11.54 -10.79
CA HIS A 357 22.57 11.96 -12.17
C HIS A 357 23.37 13.26 -12.28
N GLN A 358 23.23 14.17 -11.32
CA GLN A 358 24.04 15.40 -11.25
C GLN A 358 25.52 15.08 -10.97
N LEU A 359 25.79 14.26 -9.95
CA LEU A 359 27.16 13.83 -9.61
C LEU A 359 27.83 13.07 -10.76
N PHE A 360 27.06 12.21 -11.47
CA PHE A 360 27.56 11.50 -12.65
C PHE A 360 27.95 12.48 -13.76
N GLN A 361 27.11 13.48 -14.07
CA GLN A 361 27.44 14.53 -15.03
C GLN A 361 28.65 15.38 -14.61
N GLU A 362 28.78 15.69 -13.32
CA GLU A 362 29.94 16.43 -12.79
C GLU A 362 31.23 15.62 -12.93
N TYR A 363 31.19 14.31 -12.66
CA TYR A 363 32.31 13.39 -12.86
C TYR A 363 32.71 13.25 -14.34
N ASP A 364 31.73 13.07 -15.23
CA ASP A 364 31.93 13.03 -16.69
C ASP A 364 32.57 14.33 -17.21
N ASN A 365 32.09 15.46 -16.72
CA ASN A 365 32.63 16.79 -17.06
C ASN A 365 34.02 17.01 -16.44
N HIS A 366 34.31 16.45 -15.26
CA HIS A 366 35.65 16.47 -14.67
C HIS A 366 36.65 15.67 -15.50
N ILE A 367 36.29 14.45 -15.94
CA ILE A 367 37.13 13.65 -16.84
C ILE A 367 37.44 14.41 -18.14
N LYS A 368 36.41 14.96 -18.80
CA LYS A 368 36.58 15.72 -20.06
C LYS A 368 37.48 16.95 -19.88
N LYS A 369 37.32 17.69 -18.77
CA LYS A 369 38.19 18.83 -18.41
C LYS A 369 39.63 18.39 -18.10
N SER A 370 39.81 17.28 -17.39
CA SER A 370 41.13 16.73 -17.04
C SER A 370 41.88 16.26 -18.29
N GLN A 371 41.21 15.54 -19.19
CA GLN A 371 41.77 15.13 -20.49
C GLN A 371 42.19 16.33 -21.33
N ALA A 372 41.29 17.31 -21.55
CA ALA A 372 41.62 18.53 -22.30
C ALA A 372 42.72 19.38 -21.64
N SER A 373 42.88 19.32 -20.31
CA SER A 373 43.99 19.96 -19.60
C SER A 373 45.31 19.19 -19.77
N SER A 374 45.27 17.85 -19.83
CA SER A 374 46.43 17.00 -20.08
C SER A 374 46.92 17.13 -21.52
N GLU A 375 46.01 17.22 -22.50
CA GLU A 375 46.34 17.53 -23.89
C GLU A 375 47.00 18.90 -24.05
N ARG A 376 46.51 19.93 -23.34
CA ARG A 376 47.14 21.25 -23.30
C ARG A 376 48.50 21.26 -22.61
N SER A 377 48.64 20.54 -21.49
CA SER A 377 49.95 20.34 -20.84
C SER A 377 50.92 19.75 -21.84
N ARG A 378 50.58 18.59 -22.44
CA ARG A 378 51.42 17.91 -23.42
C ARG A 378 51.75 18.77 -24.64
N GLY A 379 50.85 19.67 -25.05
CA GLY A 379 51.11 20.68 -26.07
C GLY A 379 52.15 21.73 -25.64
N MET A 380 52.10 22.21 -24.39
CA MET A 380 53.14 23.09 -23.85
C MET A 380 54.44 22.35 -23.54
N ASP A 381 54.39 21.09 -23.09
CA ASP A 381 55.56 20.26 -22.81
C ASP A 381 56.38 20.05 -24.11
N LEU A 382 55.71 19.77 -25.23
CA LEU A 382 56.35 19.70 -26.56
C LEU A 382 56.91 21.06 -27.03
N GLN A 383 56.27 22.18 -26.71
CA GLN A 383 56.80 23.52 -27.00
C GLN A 383 58.00 23.87 -26.11
N LEU A 384 58.00 23.43 -24.85
CA LEU A 384 59.12 23.60 -23.92
C LEU A 384 60.33 22.79 -24.39
N GLU A 385 60.11 21.56 -24.88
CA GLU A 385 61.16 20.69 -25.42
C GLU A 385 61.79 21.25 -26.69
N ASP A 386 61.00 21.81 -27.61
CA ASP A 386 61.48 22.53 -28.80
C ASP A 386 62.27 23.80 -28.44
N LEU A 387 61.76 24.64 -27.53
CA LEU A 387 62.51 25.81 -27.03
C LEU A 387 63.81 25.41 -26.32
N ASN A 388 63.81 24.31 -25.57
CA ASN A 388 65.00 23.82 -24.87
C ASN A 388 66.04 23.26 -25.85
N GLN A 389 65.61 22.58 -26.93
CA GLN A 389 66.48 22.15 -28.00
C GLN A 389 67.06 23.33 -28.81
N GLN A 390 66.26 24.36 -29.08
CA GLN A 390 66.73 25.61 -29.71
C GLN A 390 67.73 26.36 -28.82
N LEU A 391 67.50 26.37 -27.50
CA LEU A 391 68.43 26.94 -26.52
C LEU A 391 69.76 26.18 -26.51
N GLN A 392 69.73 24.84 -26.40
CA GLN A 392 70.95 24.01 -26.43
C GLN A 392 71.74 24.21 -27.74
N GLN A 393 71.07 24.23 -28.89
CA GLN A 393 71.73 24.51 -30.18
C GLN A 393 72.36 25.91 -30.22
N ALA A 394 71.74 26.92 -29.60
CA ALA A 394 72.31 28.25 -29.48
C ALA A 394 73.51 28.30 -28.52
N GLU A 395 73.48 27.55 -27.41
CA GLU A 395 74.60 27.40 -26.47
C GLU A 395 75.80 26.68 -27.13
N GLU A 396 75.57 25.55 -27.80
CA GLU A 396 76.60 24.84 -28.58
C GLU A 396 77.21 25.73 -29.67
N ALA A 397 76.38 26.50 -30.39
CA ALA A 397 76.84 27.45 -31.39
C ALA A 397 77.60 28.66 -30.80
N LEU A 398 77.33 29.04 -29.55
CA LEU A 398 78.10 30.05 -28.83
C LEU A 398 79.45 29.49 -28.36
N VAL A 399 79.51 28.25 -27.87
CA VAL A 399 80.77 27.56 -27.53
C VAL A 399 81.67 27.42 -28.77
N ALA A 400 81.14 26.94 -29.90
CA ALA A 400 81.89 26.83 -31.15
C ALA A 400 82.41 28.18 -31.67
N LYS A 401 81.65 29.27 -31.47
CA LYS A 401 82.11 30.64 -31.77
C LYS A 401 83.19 31.12 -30.79
N GLN A 402 83.09 30.77 -29.51
CA GLN A 402 84.08 31.11 -28.50
C GLN A 402 85.42 30.40 -28.80
N GLU A 403 85.39 29.12 -29.14
CA GLU A 403 86.59 28.39 -29.59
C GLU A 403 87.24 29.03 -30.83
N LEU A 404 86.45 29.45 -31.80
CA LEU A 404 86.96 30.15 -32.99
C LEU A 404 87.58 31.50 -32.64
N ILE A 405 86.94 32.27 -31.74
CA ILE A 405 87.48 33.52 -31.22
C ILE A 405 88.83 33.29 -30.52
N ASP A 406 88.96 32.22 -29.72
CA ASP A 406 90.19 31.96 -28.97
C ASP A 406 91.32 31.42 -29.87
N LYS A 407 91.01 30.62 -30.90
CA LYS A 407 91.96 30.26 -31.97
C LYS A 407 92.45 31.52 -32.72
N LEU A 408 91.54 32.41 -33.10
CA LEU A 408 91.89 33.67 -33.78
C LEU A 408 92.70 34.63 -32.89
N LYS A 409 92.53 34.61 -31.55
CA LYS A 409 93.42 35.32 -30.61
C LYS A 409 94.81 34.71 -30.56
N GLU A 410 94.91 33.38 -30.53
CA GLU A 410 96.19 32.68 -30.53
C GLU A 410 96.96 32.99 -31.83
N GLU A 411 96.32 32.83 -32.98
CA GLU A 411 96.88 33.21 -34.28
C GLU A 411 97.28 34.69 -34.33
N ALA A 412 96.48 35.61 -33.78
CA ALA A 412 96.81 37.03 -33.73
C ALA A 412 98.05 37.33 -32.86
N GLU A 413 98.21 36.65 -31.72
CA GLU A 413 99.38 36.80 -30.86
C GLU A 413 100.63 36.14 -31.47
N GLN A 414 100.49 34.98 -32.13
CA GLN A 414 101.54 34.38 -32.94
C GLN A 414 102.01 35.36 -34.05
N HIS A 415 101.08 35.92 -34.84
CA HIS A 415 101.39 36.93 -35.85
C HIS A 415 102.05 38.18 -35.25
N LYS A 416 101.65 38.62 -34.05
CA LYS A 416 102.26 39.74 -33.34
C LYS A 416 103.73 39.47 -32.99
N THR A 417 104.09 38.29 -32.48
CA THR A 417 105.51 37.94 -32.25
C THR A 417 106.33 37.92 -33.56
N VAL A 418 105.73 37.51 -34.68
CA VAL A 418 106.38 37.60 -36.00
C VAL A 418 106.53 39.07 -36.44
N MET A 419 105.54 39.93 -36.22
CA MET A 419 105.62 41.36 -36.53
C MET A 419 106.67 42.10 -35.69
N GLU A 420 106.93 41.66 -34.46
CA GLU A 420 108.01 42.19 -33.60
C GLU A 420 109.42 41.95 -34.19
N THR A 421 109.58 41.03 -35.15
CA THR A 421 110.83 40.88 -35.91
C THR A 421 111.06 41.98 -36.96
N ILE A 422 110.00 42.64 -37.45
CA ILE A 422 110.08 43.64 -38.54
C ILE A 422 110.95 44.85 -38.14
N PRO A 423 110.81 45.45 -36.93
CA PRO A 423 111.74 46.47 -36.43
C PRO A 423 113.20 45.99 -36.39
N VAL A 424 113.45 44.73 -36.02
CA VAL A 424 114.82 44.18 -35.91
C VAL A 424 115.45 44.01 -37.29
N LEU A 425 114.73 43.41 -38.25
CA LEU A 425 115.19 43.27 -39.64
C LEU A 425 115.40 44.64 -40.32
N LYS A 426 114.55 45.62 -40.01
CA LYS A 426 114.71 46.99 -40.49
C LYS A 426 115.97 47.66 -39.92
N ALA A 427 116.21 47.55 -38.61
CA ALA A 427 117.43 48.05 -37.98
C ALA A 427 118.68 47.36 -38.54
N GLN A 428 118.63 46.04 -38.78
CA GLN A 428 119.72 45.29 -39.42
C GLN A 428 120.02 45.80 -40.84
N ALA A 429 118.99 46.10 -41.64
CA ALA A 429 119.16 46.67 -42.97
C ALA A 429 119.74 48.09 -42.94
N ASP A 430 119.32 48.94 -42.00
CA ASP A 430 119.90 50.28 -41.80
C ASP A 430 121.35 50.23 -41.29
N ILE A 431 121.70 49.25 -40.45
CA ILE A 431 123.10 48.99 -40.03
C ILE A 431 123.96 48.56 -41.22
N TYR A 432 123.57 47.52 -41.98
CA TYR A 432 124.35 47.08 -43.15
C TYR A 432 124.52 48.18 -44.20
N LYS A 433 123.53 49.06 -44.35
CA LYS A 433 123.61 50.25 -45.21
C LYS A 433 124.62 51.27 -44.68
N ALA A 434 124.70 51.48 -43.36
CA ALA A 434 125.70 52.34 -42.74
C ALA A 434 127.12 51.73 -42.84
N ASP A 435 127.27 50.43 -42.57
CA ASP A 435 128.54 49.69 -42.70
C ASP A 435 129.05 49.73 -44.15
N PHE A 436 128.18 49.50 -45.14
CA PHE A 436 128.54 49.61 -46.56
C PHE A 436 128.97 51.03 -46.94
N GLN A 437 128.33 52.06 -46.39
CA GLN A 437 128.75 53.45 -46.60
C GLN A 437 130.09 53.76 -45.92
N ALA A 438 130.37 53.21 -44.73
CA ALA A 438 131.64 53.36 -44.03
C ALA A 438 132.80 52.65 -44.76
N GLU A 439 132.60 51.39 -45.18
CA GLU A 439 133.57 50.63 -45.99
C GLU A 439 133.82 51.31 -47.34
N ARG A 440 132.77 51.85 -47.98
CA ARG A 440 132.92 52.66 -49.21
C ARG A 440 133.78 53.90 -48.95
N GLN A 441 133.48 54.70 -47.93
CA GLN A 441 134.28 55.89 -47.60
C GLN A 441 135.73 55.55 -47.21
N ALA A 442 135.95 54.40 -46.56
CA ALA A 442 137.29 53.89 -46.26
C ALA A 442 138.05 53.51 -47.55
N ARG A 443 137.39 52.86 -48.51
CA ARG A 443 137.96 52.55 -49.83
C ARG A 443 138.23 53.79 -50.68
N GLU A 444 137.34 54.78 -50.66
CA GLU A 444 137.52 56.05 -51.37
C GLU A 444 138.76 56.78 -50.83
N LYS A 445 138.89 56.92 -49.50
CA LYS A 445 140.10 57.47 -48.85
C LYS A 445 141.36 56.64 -49.11
N LEU A 446 141.25 55.31 -49.21
CA LEU A 446 142.37 54.44 -49.55
C LEU A 446 142.80 54.59 -51.01
N ALA A 447 141.85 54.82 -51.93
CA ALA A 447 142.11 55.13 -53.33
C ALA A 447 142.80 56.51 -53.48
N GLU A 448 142.26 57.56 -52.85
CA GLU A 448 142.91 58.88 -52.76
C GLU A 448 144.34 58.77 -52.24
N ARG A 449 144.56 57.99 -51.17
CA ARG A 449 145.89 57.79 -50.58
C ARG A 449 146.82 56.99 -51.49
N LYS A 450 146.28 56.03 -52.25
CA LYS A 450 147.04 55.27 -53.25
C LYS A 450 147.46 56.15 -54.42
N GLU A 451 146.56 56.96 -54.97
CA GLU A 451 146.85 57.88 -56.07
C GLU A 451 147.91 58.91 -55.64
N LEU A 452 147.77 59.53 -54.47
CA LEU A 452 148.78 60.43 -53.91
C LEU A 452 150.17 59.77 -53.74
N LEU A 453 150.22 58.51 -53.30
CA LEU A 453 151.47 57.76 -53.19
C LEU A 453 152.03 57.34 -54.57
N GLN A 454 151.17 57.12 -55.56
CA GLN A 454 151.57 56.80 -56.92
C GLN A 454 152.13 58.04 -57.64
N ASP A 455 151.50 59.21 -57.49
CA ASP A 455 152.03 60.51 -57.94
C ASP A 455 153.39 60.83 -57.32
N GLN A 456 153.55 60.59 -56.01
CA GLN A 456 154.84 60.75 -55.31
C GLN A 456 155.90 59.79 -55.84
N LEU A 457 155.52 58.54 -56.15
CA LEU A 457 156.43 57.54 -56.70
C LEU A 457 156.83 57.87 -58.14
N GLU A 458 155.91 58.39 -58.96
CA GLU A 458 156.21 58.92 -60.30
C GLU A 458 157.08 60.19 -60.23
N GLN A 459 156.87 61.06 -59.25
CA GLN A 459 157.72 62.22 -58.98
C GLN A 459 159.16 61.78 -58.64
N LEU A 460 159.33 60.84 -57.70
CA LEU A 460 160.63 60.26 -57.36
C LEU A 460 161.29 59.54 -58.55
N GLN A 461 160.51 58.83 -59.38
CA GLN A 461 161.03 58.21 -60.60
C GLN A 461 161.52 59.25 -61.63
N ARG A 462 160.80 60.36 -61.79
CA ARG A 462 161.19 61.48 -62.66
C ARG A 462 162.45 62.19 -62.14
N GLU A 463 162.55 62.41 -60.83
CA GLU A 463 163.73 63.00 -60.18
C GLU A 463 164.96 62.06 -60.25
N TYR A 464 164.80 60.77 -59.94
CA TYR A 464 165.84 59.76 -60.08
C TYR A 464 166.33 59.64 -61.54
N SER A 465 165.42 59.68 -62.51
CA SER A 465 165.75 59.64 -63.93
C SER A 465 166.55 60.87 -64.37
N LYS A 466 166.26 62.05 -63.79
CA LYS A 466 167.00 63.29 -64.03
C LYS A 466 168.40 63.25 -63.44
N LEU A 467 168.54 62.90 -62.16
CA LEU A 467 169.85 62.71 -61.50
C LEU A 467 170.72 61.66 -62.23
N ARG A 468 170.10 60.60 -62.76
CA ARG A 468 170.76 59.57 -63.58
C ARG A 468 171.15 60.05 -65.00
N ALA A 469 170.58 61.15 -65.50
CA ALA A 469 171.03 61.81 -66.72
C ALA A 469 172.22 62.73 -66.42
N ASP A 470 172.11 63.58 -65.38
CA ASP A 470 173.17 64.51 -64.97
C ASP A 470 174.48 63.77 -64.64
N SER A 471 174.38 62.62 -63.97
CA SER A 471 175.52 61.73 -63.68
C SER A 471 176.24 61.18 -64.91
N LYS A 472 175.58 61.09 -66.09
CA LYS A 472 176.18 60.55 -67.32
C LYS A 472 176.94 61.60 -68.13
N GLU A 473 176.52 62.85 -68.03
CA GLU A 473 177.20 63.95 -68.72
C GLU A 473 178.56 64.22 -68.07
N SER A 474 178.65 64.11 -66.73
CA SER A 474 179.92 64.20 -65.99
C SER A 474 180.95 63.14 -66.41
N THR A 475 180.52 61.93 -66.79
CA THR A 475 181.43 60.84 -67.21
C THR A 475 181.98 60.97 -68.63
N ARG A 476 181.62 62.01 -69.41
CA ARG A 476 182.00 62.13 -70.83
C ARG A 476 183.21 63.01 -71.14
N ILE A 477 183.61 63.91 -70.24
CA ILE A 477 184.63 64.93 -70.53
C ILE A 477 186.00 64.59 -69.90
N GLU A 478 186.04 63.71 -68.90
CA GLU A 478 187.29 63.34 -68.22
C GLU A 478 188.15 62.33 -69.00
N ASP A 479 187.55 61.59 -69.94
CA ASP A 479 188.18 60.49 -70.70
C ASP A 479 189.01 60.96 -71.92
N MET A 480 189.86 61.96 -71.70
CA MET A 480 190.75 62.56 -72.72
C MET A 480 192.24 62.38 -72.42
N ARG A 481 192.63 61.59 -71.40
CA ARG A 481 194.02 61.51 -70.90
C ARG A 481 194.46 60.15 -70.29
N LYS A 482 194.64 59.09 -71.10
CA LYS A 482 195.76 58.10 -71.01
C LYS A 482 195.70 57.03 -72.12
N ARG A 483 196.71 56.13 -72.19
CA ARG A 483 196.92 55.12 -73.24
C ARG A 483 197.34 53.76 -72.65
N HIS A 484 197.05 52.68 -73.39
CA HIS A 484 197.66 51.32 -73.35
C HIS A 484 197.93 50.62 -71.99
N VAL A 485 197.25 49.49 -71.76
CA VAL A 485 197.83 48.15 -71.48
C VAL A 485 196.69 47.10 -71.60
N GLU A 486 197.05 45.82 -71.69
CA GLU A 486 196.16 44.69 -72.04
C GLU A 486 195.54 43.96 -70.82
N ASN A 487 194.45 43.19 -71.06
CA ASN A 487 194.07 41.81 -70.62
C ASN A 487 194.65 41.19 -69.30
N PRO A 488 194.09 40.09 -68.68
CA PRO A 488 192.86 39.32 -68.96
C PRO A 488 191.98 38.92 -67.72
N GLN A 489 190.83 38.26 -68.01
CA GLN A 489 190.15 37.23 -67.17
C GLN A 489 189.49 37.67 -65.82
N ALA A 490 188.57 36.91 -65.19
CA ALA A 490 188.11 35.51 -65.40
C ALA A 490 186.59 35.29 -65.15
N ALA A 491 186.06 34.15 -65.64
CA ALA A 491 184.80 33.42 -65.30
C ALA A 491 183.45 34.19 -65.29
N LEU A 492 182.37 33.77 -65.98
CA LEU A 492 181.64 32.47 -66.07
C LEU A 492 180.86 32.07 -64.79
N PRO A 493 179.67 31.43 -64.89
CA PRO A 493 178.95 30.98 -66.10
C PRO A 493 177.52 31.56 -66.27
N GLN A 494 176.84 31.13 -67.35
CA GLN A 494 175.39 31.29 -67.57
C GLN A 494 174.64 29.93 -67.27
N PRO A 495 173.52 29.52 -67.91
CA PRO A 495 172.18 29.75 -67.33
C PRO A 495 171.21 28.53 -67.38
N VAL A 496 169.92 28.82 -67.10
CA VAL A 496 168.67 28.14 -67.51
C VAL A 496 168.25 26.74 -67.00
N HIS A 497 166.91 26.65 -66.81
CA HIS A 497 165.98 25.51 -67.04
C HIS A 497 165.93 24.26 -66.13
N LEU A 498 164.85 24.26 -65.33
CA LEU A 498 163.77 23.24 -65.24
C LEU A 498 164.00 21.85 -64.59
N VAL A 499 162.98 21.44 -63.81
CA VAL A 499 162.63 20.04 -63.39
C VAL A 499 163.57 19.39 -62.35
N ASN A 500 163.15 18.54 -61.39
CA ASN A 500 161.93 18.38 -60.55
C ASN A 500 162.27 17.29 -59.47
N HIS A 501 161.35 17.03 -58.52
CA HIS A 501 161.33 15.89 -57.56
C HIS A 501 162.34 16.02 -56.39
N HIS A 502 161.99 15.66 -55.14
CA HIS A 502 161.61 14.30 -54.75
C HIS A 502 160.35 14.13 -53.86
N LEU A 503 159.74 12.96 -54.04
CA LEU A 503 158.64 12.32 -53.28
C LEU A 503 159.23 11.18 -52.41
N PRO A 504 158.52 10.62 -51.38
CA PRO A 504 157.44 9.61 -51.56
C PRO A 504 156.32 9.69 -50.47
N PHE A 505 155.28 8.86 -50.33
CA PHE A 505 154.75 7.57 -50.86
C PHE A 505 153.18 7.70 -50.90
N HIS A 506 152.31 6.90 -51.55
CA HIS A 506 152.32 5.94 -52.69
C HIS A 506 150.85 5.79 -53.21
N PRO A 507 150.56 5.11 -54.37
CA PRO A 507 149.48 5.56 -55.27
C PRO A 507 148.55 4.44 -55.83
N LEU A 508 147.92 4.73 -56.98
CA LEU A 508 147.46 3.83 -58.10
C LEU A 508 145.92 3.69 -58.33
N PRO A 509 145.47 3.50 -59.60
CA PRO A 509 144.36 4.29 -60.14
C PRO A 509 143.19 3.54 -60.86
N PRO A 510 142.99 3.56 -62.20
CA PRO A 510 141.83 4.23 -62.79
C PRO A 510 140.83 3.28 -63.47
N GLY A 511 139.57 3.75 -63.65
CA GLY A 511 138.57 3.01 -64.40
C GLY A 511 137.43 3.88 -64.96
N GLN A 512 136.98 3.54 -66.17
CA GLN A 512 135.66 3.92 -66.71
C GLN A 512 134.63 2.84 -66.33
N ARG A 513 133.34 3.11 -66.58
CA ARG A 513 132.17 2.24 -66.27
C ARG A 513 131.87 2.15 -64.75
N ARG A 514 130.69 1.74 -64.28
CA ARG A 514 129.27 1.73 -64.75
C ARG A 514 128.51 0.99 -63.62
N SER A 515 127.25 1.36 -63.36
CA SER A 515 126.22 0.54 -62.68
C SER A 515 126.42 0.08 -61.22
N LEU A 516 125.41 0.41 -60.39
CA LEU A 516 124.88 -0.34 -59.23
C LEU A 516 125.70 -0.37 -57.92
N PRO A 517 125.07 -0.72 -56.77
CA PRO A 517 123.66 -1.10 -56.58
C PRO A 517 122.76 -0.04 -55.94
N ASP A 518 121.45 -0.28 -56.08
CA ASP A 518 120.35 0.48 -55.49
C ASP A 518 120.19 0.14 -53.99
N GLN A 519 119.74 1.10 -53.16
CA GLN A 519 119.30 0.81 -51.79
C GLN A 519 117.78 0.67 -51.78
N GLN A 520 117.34 -0.52 -52.21
CA GLN A 520 115.96 -0.97 -52.19
C GLN A 520 115.39 -0.87 -50.75
N PRO A 521 114.25 -0.17 -50.55
CA PRO A 521 113.63 -0.07 -49.23
C PRO A 521 112.95 -1.39 -48.82
N ASP A 522 113.09 -1.76 -47.55
CA ASP A 522 112.52 -3.00 -46.99
C ASP A 522 110.98 -2.91 -46.84
N PHE A 523 110.25 -3.53 -47.78
CA PHE A 523 108.80 -3.63 -47.75
C PHE A 523 108.33 -4.78 -46.84
N CYS A 524 108.39 -4.56 -45.52
CA CYS A 524 108.01 -5.54 -44.51
C CYS A 524 106.56 -5.40 -44.01
N CYS A 525 105.84 -6.53 -43.88
CA CYS A 525 104.50 -6.58 -43.29
C CYS A 525 104.56 -6.45 -41.75
N PRO A 526 103.89 -5.45 -41.13
CA PRO A 526 104.02 -5.19 -39.70
C PRO A 526 103.35 -6.23 -38.78
N LYS A 527 102.45 -7.09 -39.30
CA LYS A 527 101.75 -8.13 -38.50
C LYS A 527 102.57 -9.43 -38.38
N CYS A 528 103.39 -9.77 -39.38
CA CYS A 528 104.08 -11.07 -39.47
C CYS A 528 105.59 -10.97 -39.81
N LEU A 529 106.10 -9.78 -40.12
CA LEU A 529 107.48 -9.50 -40.55
C LEU A 529 107.92 -10.20 -41.85
N TYR A 530 106.97 -10.60 -42.71
CA TYR A 530 107.27 -11.03 -44.08
C TYR A 530 107.85 -9.87 -44.90
N GLN A 531 108.99 -10.11 -45.56
CA GLN A 531 109.76 -9.14 -46.32
C GLN A 531 109.47 -9.33 -47.82
N ALA A 532 108.71 -8.40 -48.41
CA ALA A 532 108.36 -8.43 -49.82
C ALA A 532 109.43 -7.72 -50.68
N PRO A 533 109.66 -8.15 -51.93
CA PRO A 533 110.63 -7.49 -52.82
C PRO A 533 110.13 -6.13 -53.36
N ASP A 534 108.81 -5.89 -53.34
CA ASP A 534 108.16 -4.70 -53.88
C ASP A 534 106.85 -4.39 -53.14
N ILE A 535 106.29 -3.20 -53.39
CA ILE A 535 105.12 -2.68 -52.67
C ILE A 535 103.79 -3.33 -53.10
N ASP A 536 103.67 -3.83 -54.33
CA ASP A 536 102.44 -4.48 -54.83
C ASP A 536 102.33 -5.89 -54.23
N THR A 537 103.46 -6.63 -54.19
CA THR A 537 103.58 -7.89 -53.44
C THR A 537 103.30 -7.68 -51.95
N LEU A 538 103.74 -6.56 -51.36
CA LEU A 538 103.38 -6.23 -49.98
C LEU A 538 101.87 -5.96 -49.82
N GLN A 539 101.23 -5.22 -50.73
CA GLN A 539 99.79 -4.92 -50.65
C GLN A 539 98.92 -6.19 -50.74
N ILE A 540 99.23 -7.10 -51.68
CA ILE A 540 98.54 -8.39 -51.79
C ILE A 540 98.71 -9.18 -50.50
N HIS A 541 99.94 -9.30 -50.00
CA HIS A 541 100.21 -10.01 -48.75
C HIS A 541 99.52 -9.36 -47.54
N VAL A 542 99.47 -8.03 -47.45
CA VAL A 542 98.80 -7.33 -46.34
C VAL A 542 97.29 -7.53 -46.38
N MET A 543 96.67 -7.63 -47.57
CA MET A 543 95.25 -8.00 -47.69
C MET A 543 94.97 -9.41 -47.16
N GLU A 544 95.77 -10.41 -47.54
CA GLU A 544 95.61 -11.79 -47.04
C GLU A 544 96.03 -11.95 -45.56
N CYS A 545 97.01 -11.17 -45.11
CA CYS A 545 97.55 -11.27 -43.76
C CYS A 545 96.73 -10.52 -42.72
N ILE A 546 95.80 -9.61 -43.08
CA ILE A 546 95.02 -8.84 -42.09
C ILE A 546 93.91 -9.67 -41.43
N GLU A 547 93.38 -10.69 -42.10
CA GLU A 547 92.51 -11.73 -41.50
C GLU A 547 93.20 -12.52 -40.35
#